data_AF-A0A202DZU8-F1
#
_entry.id   AF-A0A202DZU8-F1
#
_cell.length_a   1.000
_cell.length_b   1.000
_cell.length_c   1.000
_cell.angle_alpha   90.00
_cell.angle_beta   90.00
_cell.angle_gamma   90.00
#
_symmetry.space_group_name_H-M   'P 1'
#
loop_
_entity.id
_entity.type
_entity.pdbx_description
1 polymer ?
#
loop_
_entity_poly.entity_id
_entity_poly.type
_entity_poly.pdbx_seq_one_letter_code
_entity_poly.pdbx_strand_id
1 'polypeptide(L)'
;MSKNGNYNLILQDDGNFVLYDHSGKALWSSGTNNLPIEKCIMQGDGNLVLYRDDGKAAWASDTRGKTDTNLIIQNDGNAVIYYNQNPEAIWATGPLVQRLNDHEGHWTPSRKMNNADSTPQPKPNFHR
;
A
#
# COMPACT_ATOMS: atom_id res chain seq x y z
N MET A 1 1.27 11.15 -5.93
CA MET A 1 0.67 12.24 -5.13
C MET A 1 -0.85 12.08 -5.08
N SER A 2 -1.50 12.45 -3.99
CA SER A 2 -2.96 12.54 -3.90
C SER A 2 -3.51 13.66 -4.78
N LYS A 3 -4.81 13.62 -5.11
CA LYS A 3 -5.45 14.62 -5.98
C LYS A 3 -5.41 16.03 -5.39
N ASN A 4 -5.49 16.16 -4.08
CA ASN A 4 -5.38 17.45 -3.37
C ASN A 4 -3.94 17.91 -3.11
N GLY A 5 -2.92 17.14 -3.51
CA GLY A 5 -1.52 17.47 -3.30
C GLY A 5 -0.98 17.26 -1.88
N ASN A 6 -1.84 16.85 -0.93
CA ASN A 6 -1.48 16.79 0.49
C ASN A 6 -0.76 15.50 0.91
N TYR A 7 -0.73 14.47 0.06
CA TYR A 7 -0.14 13.19 0.41
C TYR A 7 0.72 12.64 -0.71
N ASN A 8 1.86 12.07 -0.33
CA ASN A 8 2.82 11.51 -1.27
C ASN A 8 3.32 10.16 -0.80
N LEU A 9 3.24 9.18 -1.69
CA LEU A 9 3.85 7.87 -1.50
C LEU A 9 5.15 7.84 -2.30
N ILE A 10 6.27 7.69 -1.61
CA ILE A 10 7.61 7.93 -2.16
C ILE A 10 8.49 6.72 -1.86
N LEU A 11 9.21 6.23 -2.87
CA LEU A 11 10.37 5.35 -2.67
C LEU A 11 11.59 6.26 -2.43
N GLN A 12 12.12 6.19 -1.22
CA GLN A 12 13.23 7.01 -0.74
C GLN A 12 14.58 6.41 -1.19
N ASP A 13 15.63 7.23 -1.19
CA ASP A 13 16.98 6.82 -1.55
C ASP A 13 17.57 5.76 -0.60
N ASP A 14 17.08 5.68 0.64
CA ASP A 14 17.46 4.64 1.61
C ASP A 14 16.72 3.30 1.38
N GLY A 15 15.91 3.21 0.32
CA GLY A 15 15.13 2.04 -0.05
C GLY A 15 13.79 1.91 0.68
N ASN A 16 13.40 2.87 1.52
CA ASN A 16 12.12 2.82 2.21
C ASN A 16 10.98 3.34 1.32
N PHE A 17 9.82 2.70 1.36
CA PHE A 17 8.63 3.17 0.65
C PHE A 17 7.63 3.74 1.66
N VAL A 18 7.41 5.05 1.61
CA VAL A 18 6.79 5.80 2.72
C VAL A 18 5.69 6.71 2.22
N LEU A 19 4.55 6.68 2.93
CA LEU A 19 3.46 7.63 2.76
C LEU A 19 3.69 8.81 3.69
N TYR A 20 3.74 10.01 3.12
CA TYR A 20 3.90 11.28 3.82
C TYR A 20 2.65 12.14 3.68
N ASP A 21 2.38 12.96 4.70
CA ASP A 21 1.54 14.15 4.54
C ASP A 21 2.33 15.36 4.03
N HIS A 22 1.63 16.47 3.78
CA HIS A 22 2.22 17.69 3.21
C HIS A 22 3.25 18.37 4.13
N SER A 23 3.24 18.04 5.42
CA SER A 23 4.19 18.58 6.40
C SER A 23 5.49 17.77 6.43
N GLY A 24 5.56 16.66 5.67
CA GLY A 24 6.69 15.73 5.68
C GLY A 24 6.61 14.70 6.81
N LYS A 25 5.47 14.58 7.51
CA LYS A 25 5.27 13.54 8.52
C LYS A 25 4.97 12.21 7.85
N ALA A 26 5.73 11.18 8.22
CA ALA A 26 5.46 9.80 7.80
C ALA A 26 4.17 9.26 8.45
N LEU A 27 3.26 8.74 7.63
CA LEU A 27 2.00 8.13 8.04
C LEU A 27 2.08 6.60 8.01
N TRP A 28 2.84 6.04 7.06
CA TRP A 28 3.07 4.60 6.90
C TRP A 28 4.41 4.37 6.19
N SER A 29 5.05 3.23 6.45
CA SER A 29 6.32 2.81 5.81
C SER A 29 6.32 1.30 5.56
N SER A 30 6.96 0.87 4.47
CA SER A 30 7.21 -0.54 4.15
C SER A 30 8.21 -1.22 5.08
N GLY A 31 9.00 -0.46 5.86
CA GLY A 31 10.05 -0.99 6.70
C GLY A 31 11.25 -1.55 5.93
N THR A 32 11.45 -1.12 4.68
CA THR A 32 12.54 -1.57 3.81
C THR A 32 13.76 -0.65 3.84
N ASN A 33 13.85 0.24 4.82
CA ASN A 33 15.00 1.15 4.97
C ASN A 33 16.32 0.37 5.08
N ASN A 34 17.37 0.92 4.47
CA ASN A 34 18.70 0.32 4.32
C ASN A 34 18.74 -0.96 3.46
N LEU A 35 17.71 -1.21 2.63
CA LEU A 35 17.77 -2.23 1.59
C LEU A 35 18.01 -1.56 0.23
N PRO A 36 18.75 -2.21 -0.69
CA PRO A 36 19.03 -1.65 -2.02
C PRO A 36 17.81 -1.82 -2.93
N ILE A 37 16.70 -1.14 -2.62
CA ILE A 37 15.48 -1.20 -3.42
C ILE A 37 15.70 -0.39 -4.69
N GLU A 38 15.59 -1.07 -5.83
CA GLU A 38 15.78 -0.48 -7.16
C GLU A 38 14.45 0.01 -7.74
N LYS A 39 13.35 -0.72 -7.49
CA LYS A 39 12.07 -0.42 -8.14
C LYS A 39 10.86 -0.87 -7.32
N CYS A 40 9.78 -0.10 -7.46
CA CYS A 40 8.44 -0.41 -7.01
C CYS A 40 7.56 -0.67 -8.23
N ILE A 41 6.91 -1.84 -8.31
CA ILE A 41 6.13 -2.24 -9.49
C ILE A 41 4.74 -2.69 -9.05
N MET A 42 3.70 -2.08 -9.62
CA MET A 42 2.36 -2.65 -9.65
C MET A 42 2.31 -3.69 -10.79
N GLN A 43 2.40 -4.96 -10.43
CA GLN A 43 2.52 -6.06 -11.37
C GLN A 43 1.18 -6.37 -12.03
N GLY A 44 1.23 -7.00 -13.22
CA GLY A 44 0.02 -7.40 -13.96
C GLY A 44 -0.83 -8.47 -13.25
N ASP A 45 -0.26 -9.20 -12.29
CA ASP A 45 -0.96 -10.17 -11.46
C ASP A 45 -1.72 -9.54 -10.27
N GLY A 46 -1.65 -8.21 -10.13
CA GLY A 46 -2.31 -7.48 -9.05
C GLY A 46 -1.46 -7.22 -7.82
N ASN A 47 -0.18 -7.58 -7.81
CA ASN A 47 0.69 -7.40 -6.65
C ASN A 47 1.55 -6.13 -6.76
N LEU A 48 1.60 -5.30 -5.71
CA LEU A 48 2.55 -4.19 -5.61
C LEU A 48 3.81 -4.71 -4.91
N VAL A 49 4.96 -4.65 -5.58
CA VAL A 49 6.19 -5.28 -5.09
C VAL A 49 7.37 -4.31 -5.12
N LEU A 50 8.15 -4.29 -4.03
CA LEU A 50 9.46 -3.65 -3.96
C LEU A 50 10.55 -4.67 -4.29
N TYR A 51 11.31 -4.39 -5.33
CA TYR A 51 12.42 -5.23 -5.78
C TYR A 51 13.76 -4.59 -5.47
N ARG A 52 14.67 -5.42 -4.99
CA ARG A 52 16.09 -5.09 -4.86
C ARG A 52 16.80 -5.07 -6.21
N ASP A 53 17.96 -4.47 -6.23
CA ASP A 53 18.93 -4.50 -7.34
C ASP A 53 19.32 -5.91 -7.81
N ASP A 54 19.33 -6.89 -6.90
CA ASP A 54 19.56 -8.31 -7.22
C ASP A 54 18.31 -9.04 -7.77
N GLY A 55 17.23 -8.31 -8.02
CA GLY A 55 15.97 -8.82 -8.55
C GLY A 55 15.09 -9.55 -7.53
N LYS A 56 15.48 -9.63 -6.25
CA LYS A 56 14.67 -10.27 -5.21
C LYS A 56 13.63 -9.31 -4.65
N ALA A 57 12.45 -9.83 -4.34
CA ALA A 57 11.41 -9.08 -3.63
C ALA A 57 11.84 -8.83 -2.17
N ALA A 58 11.74 -7.57 -1.73
CA ALA A 58 11.94 -7.17 -0.34
C ALA A 58 10.63 -7.00 0.43
N TRP A 59 9.57 -6.61 -0.27
CA TRP A 59 8.23 -6.39 0.28
C TRP A 59 7.18 -6.56 -0.82
N ALA A 60 5.97 -6.99 -0.45
CA ALA A 60 4.81 -7.08 -1.34
C ALA A 60 3.51 -6.72 -0.61
N SER A 61 2.49 -6.28 -1.35
CA SER A 61 1.14 -6.04 -0.82
C SER A 61 0.31 -7.31 -0.61
N ASP A 62 0.81 -8.46 -1.08
CA ASP A 62 0.15 -9.78 -1.04
C ASP A 62 -1.22 -9.82 -1.73
N THR A 63 -1.39 -9.03 -2.79
CA THR A 63 -2.64 -8.91 -3.57
C THR A 63 -2.62 -9.71 -4.88
N ARG A 64 -1.67 -10.63 -5.03
CA ARG A 64 -1.52 -11.47 -6.24
C ARG A 64 -2.81 -12.24 -6.57
N GLY A 65 -3.08 -12.41 -7.86
CA GLY A 65 -4.27 -13.08 -8.38
C GLY A 65 -5.49 -12.15 -8.53
N LYS A 66 -5.34 -10.87 -8.22
CA LYS A 66 -6.34 -9.82 -8.47
C LYS A 66 -5.86 -8.96 -9.65
N THR A 67 -5.96 -9.48 -10.87
CA THR A 67 -5.57 -8.71 -12.07
C THR A 67 -6.42 -7.44 -12.24
N ASP A 68 -5.95 -6.46 -12.99
CA ASP A 68 -6.65 -5.17 -13.21
C ASP A 68 -6.90 -4.42 -11.89
N THR A 69 -5.79 -4.03 -11.26
CA THR A 69 -5.78 -3.25 -10.02
C THR A 69 -5.08 -1.92 -10.18
N ASN A 70 -5.53 -0.93 -9.41
CA ASN A 70 -4.91 0.39 -9.35
C ASN A 70 -4.50 0.74 -7.91
N LEU A 71 -3.27 1.23 -7.74
CA LEU A 71 -2.84 1.90 -6.53
C LEU A 71 -3.26 3.37 -6.58
N ILE A 72 -4.04 3.82 -5.60
CA ILE A 72 -4.56 5.18 -5.50
C ILE A 72 -4.14 5.79 -4.17
N ILE A 73 -3.54 6.99 -4.22
CA ILE A 73 -3.28 7.81 -3.04
C ILE A 73 -4.48 8.73 -2.84
N GLN A 74 -5.23 8.51 -1.76
CA GLN A 74 -6.49 9.17 -1.46
C GLN A 74 -6.26 10.48 -0.71
N ASN A 75 -7.27 11.35 -0.74
CA ASN A 75 -7.22 12.66 -0.08
C ASN A 75 -7.40 12.60 1.44
N ASP A 76 -7.63 11.41 2.00
CA ASP A 76 -7.77 11.13 3.43
C ASP A 76 -6.47 10.61 4.08
N GLY A 77 -5.38 10.55 3.32
CA GLY A 77 -4.09 10.07 3.81
C GLY A 77 -3.95 8.55 3.78
N ASN A 78 -4.73 7.84 2.96
CA ASN A 78 -4.54 6.43 2.69
C ASN A 78 -4.00 6.19 1.26
N ALA A 79 -3.14 5.19 1.08
CA ALA A 79 -2.84 4.61 -0.22
C ALA A 79 -3.48 3.22 -0.30
N VAL A 80 -4.29 2.99 -1.34
CA VAL A 80 -5.20 1.85 -1.44
C VAL A 80 -5.02 1.17 -2.79
N ILE A 81 -4.97 -0.16 -2.81
CA ILE A 81 -5.07 -0.95 -4.04
C ILE A 81 -6.53 -1.34 -4.22
N TYR A 82 -7.11 -0.94 -5.36
CA TYR A 82 -8.46 -1.31 -5.77
C TYR A 82 -8.41 -2.39 -6.84
N TYR A 83 -9.27 -3.39 -6.72
CA TYR A 83 -9.56 -4.37 -7.77
C TYR A 83 -10.70 -3.85 -8.64
N ASN A 84 -10.43 -3.49 -9.90
CA ASN A 84 -11.40 -2.73 -10.70
C ASN A 84 -12.56 -3.58 -11.23
N GLN A 85 -12.37 -4.90 -11.40
CA GLN A 85 -13.41 -5.79 -11.91
C GLN A 85 -14.59 -5.93 -10.94
N ASN A 86 -14.34 -5.74 -9.66
CA ASN A 86 -15.36 -5.58 -8.63
C ASN A 86 -14.81 -4.57 -7.61
N PRO A 87 -15.15 -3.26 -7.73
CA PRO A 87 -14.44 -2.15 -7.08
C PRO A 87 -14.37 -2.31 -5.56
N GLU A 88 -13.34 -3.04 -5.14
CA GLU A 88 -13.08 -3.50 -3.78
C GLU A 88 -11.68 -3.03 -3.41
N ALA A 89 -11.55 -2.42 -2.24
CA ALA A 89 -10.25 -2.13 -1.67
C ALA A 89 -9.66 -3.43 -1.12
N ILE A 90 -8.55 -3.89 -1.69
CA ILE A 90 -7.93 -5.17 -1.35
C ILE A 90 -6.65 -5.03 -0.52
N TRP A 91 -6.09 -3.82 -0.45
CA TRP A 91 -4.97 -3.48 0.43
C TRP A 91 -4.97 -1.98 0.73
N ALA A 92 -4.45 -1.59 1.90
CA ALA A 92 -4.25 -0.19 2.26
C ALA A 92 -3.11 0.02 3.26
N THR A 93 -2.48 1.21 3.21
CA THR A 93 -1.47 1.66 4.19
C THR A 93 -2.05 1.93 5.57
N GLY A 94 -3.31 2.37 5.61
CA GLY A 94 -4.09 2.62 6.82
C GLY A 94 -5.30 1.69 6.90
N PRO A 95 -6.10 1.78 7.97
CA PRO A 95 -7.31 0.98 8.10
C PRO A 95 -8.22 1.16 6.89
N LEU A 96 -8.75 0.05 6.36
CA LEU A 96 -9.84 0.08 5.38
C LEU A 96 -11.10 0.59 6.08
N VAL A 97 -11.41 1.86 5.88
CA VAL A 97 -12.71 2.41 6.26
C VAL A 97 -13.63 2.26 5.05
N GLN A 98 -14.51 1.25 5.06
CA GLN A 98 -15.61 1.22 4.11
C GLN A 98 -16.47 2.47 4.35
N ARG A 99 -16.57 3.33 3.33
CA ARG A 99 -17.43 4.51 3.36
C ARG A 99 -18.88 4.01 3.33
N LEU A 100 -19.50 3.84 4.50
CA LEU A 100 -20.96 3.72 4.57
C LEU A 100 -21.52 5.12 4.26
N ASN A 101 -22.28 5.24 3.17
CA ASN A 101 -23.14 6.41 3.00
C ASN A 101 -24.17 6.34 4.13
N ASP A 102 -24.20 7.34 5.03
CA ASP A 102 -25.44 7.63 5.71
C ASP A 102 -26.37 8.38 4.74
N HIS A 103 -27.68 8.29 4.96
CA HIS A 103 -28.70 8.94 4.12
C HIS A 103 -28.65 10.48 4.15
N GLU A 104 -27.69 11.08 4.84
CA GLU A 104 -27.54 12.53 5.08
C GLU A 104 -26.23 13.08 4.48
N GLY A 105 -25.29 12.25 4.02
CA GLY A 105 -24.04 12.71 3.40
C GLY A 105 -22.98 13.21 4.39
N HIS A 106 -23.03 12.76 5.65
CA HIS A 106 -22.09 13.12 6.71
C HIS A 106 -21.17 11.96 7.10
N TRP A 107 -19.87 12.22 7.18
CA TRP A 107 -18.84 11.23 7.49
C TRP A 107 -18.82 10.92 9.00
N THR A 108 -19.07 9.66 9.40
CA THR A 108 -18.78 9.20 10.78
C THR A 108 -17.82 8.00 10.78
N PRO A 109 -16.89 7.89 11.76
CA PRO A 109 -15.91 6.80 11.77
C PRO A 109 -16.53 5.51 12.31
N SER A 110 -16.38 4.36 11.62
CA SER A 110 -16.70 3.05 12.22
C SER A 110 -15.97 1.84 11.64
N ARG A 111 -15.54 0.98 12.59
CA ARG A 111 -14.96 -0.39 12.57
C ARG A 111 -13.60 -0.61 11.90
N LYS A 112 -12.59 -0.83 12.76
CA LYS A 112 -11.23 -1.25 12.40
C LYS A 112 -11.23 -2.66 11.83
N MET A 113 -10.78 -2.84 10.59
CA MET A 113 -10.16 -4.09 10.17
C MET A 113 -8.65 -3.93 10.38
N ASN A 114 -8.11 -4.65 11.35
CA ASN A 114 -6.70 -4.57 11.69
C ASN A 114 -5.91 -5.37 10.64
N ASN A 115 -5.01 -4.71 9.88
CA ASN A 115 -3.94 -5.40 9.13
C ASN A 115 -2.84 -5.93 10.07
N ALA A 116 -3.16 -6.25 11.32
CA ALA A 116 -2.19 -6.65 12.33
C ALA A 116 -1.61 -8.06 12.11
N ASP A 117 -1.89 -8.71 10.99
CA ASP A 117 -1.28 -10.00 10.64
C ASP A 117 -0.12 -9.90 9.66
N SER A 118 0.36 -8.68 9.34
CA SER A 118 1.69 -8.51 8.75
C SER A 118 2.77 -8.66 9.83
N THR A 119 2.78 -9.81 10.50
CA THR A 119 4.04 -10.34 11.02
C THR A 119 4.92 -10.62 9.79
N PRO A 120 6.22 -10.24 9.79
CA PRO A 120 7.11 -10.74 8.75
C PRO A 120 7.18 -12.25 8.88
N GLN A 121 6.38 -12.96 8.07
CA GLN A 121 6.45 -14.41 7.97
C GLN A 121 7.83 -14.78 7.43
N PRO A 122 8.49 -15.80 8.00
CA PRO A 122 9.80 -16.23 7.53
C PRO A 122 9.70 -16.59 6.04
N LYS A 123 10.65 -16.06 5.26
CA LYS A 123 10.75 -16.26 3.80
C LYS A 123 10.57 -17.75 3.46
N PRO A 124 9.78 -18.12 2.44
CA PRO A 124 9.78 -19.50 1.95
C PRO A 124 11.18 -19.85 1.45
N ASN A 125 11.78 -20.85 2.08
CA ASN A 125 13.04 -21.44 1.64
C ASN A 125 12.82 -22.18 0.32
N PHE A 126 13.11 -21.54 -0.80
CA PHE A 126 13.29 -22.26 -2.06
C PHE A 126 14.67 -22.94 -2.04
N HIS A 127 14.71 -24.20 -1.59
CA HIS A 127 15.83 -25.09 -1.88
C HIS A 127 15.63 -25.66 -3.29
N ARG A 128 16.67 -25.45 -4.11
CA ARG A 128 17.05 -26.05 -5.41
C ARG A 128 15.96 -26.69 -6.26
#